data_AF-A0A429NKT8-F1
#
_entry.id   AF-A0A429NKT8-F1
#
_cell.length_a   1.000
_cell.length_b   1.000
_cell.length_c   1.000
_cell.angle_alpha   90.00
_cell.angle_beta   90.00
_cell.angle_gamma   90.00
#
_symmetry.space_group_name_H-M   'P 1'
#
loop_
_entity.id
_entity.type
_entity.pdbx_description
1 polymer ?
#
loop_
_entity_poly.entity_id
_entity_poly.type
_entity_poly.pdbx_seq_one_letter_code
_entity_poly.pdbx_strand_id
1 'polypeptide(L)'
;MTSTSLPSGLARFNASAPAAARAALLRICASTAWADRVLVARPFAAPEELYAAADTALAALTTHDLEEALAGHPPIGRPRPGETASAREQSGMTRASADLKAEMHALNQAYERTFGHVFLICATGLTGEQMRDAAAERLRNTPEQEWRTVRTELGKINRVRLARLIEEGTMSTGRTASVSTHVLDTGLGRPAAGVPVLLAARAGRTAGWQELGGSATDTDGRCRDLPALPEGTTHARLVFDTETYATTRAAARRDAPAPEDGESGSPAFFPEVAVAFAVVPGEHYHVPLLLSPFGYSVYRGS
;
A
#
# COMPACT_ATOMS: atom_id res chain seq x y z
N MET A 1 4.15 8.37 39.51
CA MET A 1 5.13 8.51 38.41
C MET A 1 4.70 7.57 37.32
N THR A 2 3.94 8.06 36.34
CA THR A 2 3.51 7.27 35.18
C THR A 2 4.73 7.07 34.29
N SER A 3 5.20 5.82 34.20
CA SER A 3 6.21 5.41 33.23
C SER A 3 5.61 5.54 31.83
N THR A 4 5.87 6.64 31.14
CA THR A 4 5.47 6.81 29.75
C THR A 4 6.31 5.86 28.90
N SER A 5 5.73 4.74 28.49
CA SER A 5 6.40 3.83 27.56
C SER A 5 6.66 4.54 26.24
N LEU A 6 7.85 4.34 25.68
CA LEU A 6 8.20 4.81 24.33
C LEU A 6 7.16 4.29 23.33
N PRO A 7 6.71 5.13 22.35
CA PRO A 7 5.95 4.61 21.22
C PRO A 7 6.72 3.47 20.57
N SER A 8 6.06 2.35 20.29
CA SER A 8 6.78 1.13 19.90
C SER A 8 7.58 1.31 18.59
N GLY A 9 7.16 2.25 17.73
CA GLY A 9 7.85 2.59 16.49
C GLY A 9 9.16 3.32 16.74
N LEU A 10 9.17 4.24 17.72
CA LEU A 10 10.38 4.93 18.16
C LEU A 10 11.39 3.95 18.79
N ALA A 11 10.91 3.04 19.65
CA ALA A 11 11.75 2.01 20.25
C ALA A 11 12.38 1.11 19.16
N ARG A 12 11.60 0.67 18.17
CA ARG A 12 12.11 -0.10 17.01
C ARG A 12 13.12 0.69 16.19
N PHE A 13 12.86 1.96 15.92
CA PHE A 13 13.78 2.82 15.17
C PHE A 13 15.12 2.99 15.91
N ASN A 14 15.08 3.17 17.24
CA ASN A 14 16.28 3.23 18.07
C ASN A 14 17.07 1.90 18.05
N ALA A 15 16.38 0.78 18.14
CA ALA A 15 17.00 -0.56 18.15
C ALA A 15 17.44 -1.06 16.76
N SER A 16 17.02 -0.40 15.67
CA SER A 16 17.30 -0.85 14.32
C SER A 16 18.78 -0.71 13.96
N ALA A 17 19.31 -1.69 13.22
CA ALA A 17 20.67 -1.64 12.67
C ALA A 17 20.88 -0.33 11.88
N PRO A 18 22.07 0.30 11.94
CA PRO A 18 22.32 1.60 11.33
C PRO A 18 21.90 1.70 9.85
N ALA A 19 22.19 0.68 9.05
CA ALA A 19 21.80 0.64 7.65
C ALA A 19 20.27 0.66 7.44
N ALA A 20 19.52 -0.07 8.26
CA ALA A 20 18.05 -0.11 8.18
C ALA A 20 17.42 1.22 8.62
N ALA A 21 17.92 1.81 9.71
CA ALA A 21 17.47 3.11 10.17
C ALA A 21 17.78 4.23 9.16
N ARG A 22 18.97 4.20 8.54
CA ARG A 22 19.35 5.11 7.47
C ARG A 22 18.42 4.98 6.27
N ALA A 23 18.12 3.76 5.83
CA ALA A 23 17.18 3.52 4.73
C ALA A 23 15.76 4.02 5.06
N ALA A 24 15.31 3.91 6.32
CA ALA A 24 14.05 4.48 6.76
C ALA A 24 14.05 6.02 6.67
N LEU A 25 15.12 6.67 7.12
CA LEU A 25 15.28 8.13 7.03
C LEU A 25 15.34 8.62 5.58
N LEU A 26 16.02 7.90 4.69
CA LEU A 26 16.09 8.26 3.26
C LEU A 26 14.75 8.15 2.52
N ARG A 27 13.83 7.30 3.01
CA ARG A 27 12.44 7.31 2.52
C ARG A 27 11.64 8.53 3.00
N ILE A 28 12.06 9.17 4.08
CA ILE A 28 11.44 10.38 4.61
C ILE A 28 11.94 11.60 3.85
N CYS A 29 13.27 11.75 3.75
CA CYS A 29 13.95 12.85 3.07
C CYS A 29 15.13 12.27 2.29
N ALA A 30 15.22 12.56 0.99
CA ALA A 30 16.27 12.01 0.14
C ALA A 30 17.68 12.56 0.45
N SER A 31 17.78 13.65 1.22
CA SER A 31 19.07 14.21 1.62
C SER A 31 19.84 13.23 2.51
N THR A 32 21.01 12.81 2.02
CA THR A 32 21.93 11.92 2.73
C THR A 32 22.47 12.59 3.98
N ALA A 33 22.85 13.87 3.86
CA ALA A 33 23.37 14.66 4.98
C ALA A 33 22.32 14.86 6.09
N TRP A 34 21.03 15.00 5.74
CA TRP A 34 19.96 15.02 6.73
C TRP A 34 19.82 13.66 7.44
N ALA A 35 19.73 12.57 6.67
CA ALA A 35 19.55 11.23 7.21
C ALA A 35 20.70 10.83 8.14
N ASP A 36 21.95 11.13 7.76
CA ASP A 36 23.12 10.79 8.56
C ASP A 36 23.18 11.58 9.86
N ARG A 37 22.82 12.87 9.86
CA ARG A 37 22.75 13.71 11.07
C ARG A 37 21.68 13.22 12.05
N VAL A 38 20.50 12.82 11.57
CA VAL A 38 19.45 12.25 12.44
C VAL A 38 19.84 10.88 12.96
N LEU A 39 20.50 10.05 12.14
CA LEU A 39 20.91 8.70 12.50
C LEU A 39 21.89 8.67 13.68
N VAL A 40 22.88 9.58 13.69
CA VAL A 40 23.89 9.67 14.76
C VAL A 40 23.35 10.27 16.06
N ALA A 41 22.21 10.96 16.01
CA ALA A 41 21.56 11.52 17.20
C ALA A 41 20.74 10.48 17.99
N ARG A 42 20.62 9.24 17.49
CA ARG A 42 19.98 8.13 18.23
C ARG A 42 20.83 7.70 19.44
N PRO A 43 20.20 7.13 20.48
CA PRO A 43 18.77 6.88 20.63
C PRO A 43 18.00 8.07 21.17
N PHE A 44 16.72 8.17 20.82
CA PHE A 44 15.80 9.21 21.31
C PHE A 44 14.92 8.69 22.45
N ALA A 45 14.79 9.45 23.53
CA ALA A 45 13.96 9.08 24.69
C ALA A 45 12.48 9.46 24.52
N ALA A 46 12.15 10.33 23.57
CA ALA A 46 10.78 10.71 23.24
C ALA A 46 10.64 11.13 21.76
N PRO A 47 9.42 11.08 21.18
CA PRO A 47 9.13 11.59 19.84
C PRO A 47 9.65 13.00 19.59
N GLU A 48 9.49 13.88 20.58
CA GLU A 48 9.88 15.29 20.46
C GLU A 48 11.40 15.46 20.28
N GLU A 49 12.22 14.57 20.84
CA GLU A 49 13.67 14.60 20.63
C GLU A 49 14.03 14.20 19.19
N LEU A 50 13.33 13.21 18.63
CA LEU A 50 13.49 12.85 17.21
C LEU A 50 13.10 14.00 16.30
N TYR A 51 11.98 14.67 16.57
CA TYR A 51 11.54 15.83 15.78
C TYR A 51 12.52 17.01 15.89
N ALA A 52 12.98 17.31 17.10
CA ALA A 52 13.96 18.38 17.33
C ALA A 52 15.30 18.09 16.62
N ALA A 53 15.77 16.84 16.66
CA ALA A 53 16.97 16.42 15.94
C ALA A 53 16.79 16.51 14.43
N ALA A 54 15.63 16.10 13.91
CA ALA A 54 15.28 16.22 12.50
C ALA A 54 15.23 17.67 12.00
N ASP A 55 14.66 18.58 12.80
CA ASP A 55 14.60 20.00 12.48
C ASP A 55 15.98 20.66 12.56
N THR A 56 16.80 20.27 13.54
CA THR A 56 18.20 20.73 13.67
C THR A 56 19.04 20.26 12.47
N ALA A 57 18.90 19.00 12.07
CA ALA A 57 19.56 18.46 10.89
C ALA A 57 19.12 19.19 9.61
N LEU A 58 17.82 19.51 9.51
CA LEU A 58 17.27 20.26 8.39
C LEU A 58 17.78 21.71 8.37
N ALA A 59 17.90 22.38 9.52
CA ALA A 59 18.44 23.74 9.62
C ALA A 59 19.92 23.81 9.20
N ALA A 60 20.67 22.73 9.39
CA ALA A 60 22.09 22.64 9.01
C ALA A 60 22.33 22.31 7.52
N LEU A 61 21.28 22.01 6.74
CA LEU A 61 21.44 21.68 5.31
C LEU A 61 21.93 22.88 4.50
N THR A 62 22.86 22.62 3.60
CA THR A 62 23.27 23.55 2.55
C THR A 62 22.23 23.59 1.42
N THR A 63 22.39 24.50 0.45
CA THR A 63 21.55 24.49 -0.76
C THR A 63 21.69 23.18 -1.53
N HIS A 64 22.89 22.64 -1.64
CA HIS A 64 23.14 21.36 -2.32
C HIS A 64 22.40 20.20 -1.64
N ASP A 65 22.41 20.14 -0.30
CA ASP A 65 21.67 19.13 0.45
C ASP A 65 20.15 19.26 0.25
N LEU A 66 19.64 20.50 0.10
CA LEU A 66 18.23 20.75 -0.19
C LEU A 66 17.87 20.35 -1.63
N GLU A 67 18.74 20.58 -2.61
CA GLU A 67 18.57 20.12 -3.98
C GLU A 67 18.51 18.58 -4.04
N GLU A 68 19.39 17.89 -3.31
CA GLU A 68 19.35 16.43 -3.16
C GLU A 68 18.01 15.96 -2.56
N ALA A 69 17.54 16.64 -1.50
CA ALA A 69 16.23 16.35 -0.92
C ALA A 69 15.10 16.50 -1.96
N LEU A 70 15.10 17.60 -2.71
CA LEU A 70 14.07 17.94 -3.70
C LEU A 70 14.06 16.96 -4.89
N ALA A 71 15.20 16.43 -5.33
CA ALA A 71 15.26 15.41 -6.38
C ALA A 71 14.45 14.14 -6.01
N GLY A 72 14.28 13.89 -4.71
CA GLY A 72 13.42 12.83 -4.19
C GLY A 72 11.92 13.11 -4.32
N HIS A 73 11.48 14.37 -4.53
CA HIS A 73 10.08 14.75 -4.52
C HIS A 73 9.44 14.79 -5.92
N PRO A 74 8.29 14.11 -6.13
CA PRO A 74 7.52 14.26 -7.37
C PRO A 74 6.76 15.60 -7.41
N PRO A 75 6.56 16.19 -8.60
CA PRO A 75 5.77 17.41 -8.76
C PRO A 75 4.32 17.24 -8.29
N ILE A 76 3.73 18.32 -7.77
CA ILE A 76 2.32 18.32 -7.32
C ILE A 76 1.39 17.97 -8.50
N GLY A 77 0.51 16.98 -8.31
CA GLY A 77 -0.43 16.50 -9.32
C GLY A 77 0.15 15.44 -10.27
N ARG A 78 1.41 15.04 -10.08
CA ARG A 78 2.06 13.92 -10.80
C ARG A 78 2.79 13.00 -9.83
N PRO A 79 2.06 12.28 -8.94
CA PRO A 79 2.71 11.30 -8.07
C PRO A 79 3.38 10.21 -8.92
N ARG A 80 4.56 9.73 -8.49
CA ARG A 80 5.23 8.61 -9.15
C ARG A 80 4.37 7.33 -8.99
N PRO A 81 4.18 6.54 -10.06
CA PRO A 81 3.49 5.26 -9.97
C PRO A 81 4.12 4.37 -8.90
N GLY A 82 3.31 3.84 -7.97
CA GLY A 82 3.76 2.97 -6.88
C GLY A 82 4.16 3.70 -5.58
N GLU A 83 4.31 5.02 -5.56
CA GLU A 83 4.62 5.78 -4.34
C GLU A 83 3.34 6.17 -3.57
N THR A 84 2.88 5.28 -2.69
CA THR A 84 1.64 5.45 -1.91
C THR A 84 1.66 6.65 -0.95
N ALA A 85 2.84 7.02 -0.42
CA ALA A 85 2.99 8.16 0.48
C ALA A 85 2.72 9.50 -0.23
N SER A 86 3.35 9.71 -1.40
CA SER A 86 3.14 10.92 -2.21
C SER A 86 1.69 11.03 -2.70
N ALA A 87 1.07 9.92 -3.13
CA ALA A 87 -0.32 9.92 -3.57
C ALA A 87 -1.28 10.31 -2.42
N ARG A 88 -1.01 9.86 -1.19
CA ARG A 88 -1.80 10.21 -0.01
C ARG A 88 -1.62 11.68 0.38
N GLU A 89 -0.39 12.16 0.40
CA GLU A 89 -0.03 13.54 0.76
C GLU A 89 -0.70 14.55 -0.19
N GLN A 90 -0.77 14.24 -1.50
CA GLN A 90 -1.32 15.15 -2.51
C GLN A 90 -2.79 14.84 -2.87
N SER A 91 -3.54 14.16 -1.99
CA SER A 91 -4.91 13.71 -2.30
C SER A 91 -5.89 14.84 -2.62
N GLY A 92 -5.63 16.07 -2.13
CA GLY A 92 -6.40 17.26 -2.51
C GLY A 92 -6.28 17.58 -4.01
N MET A 93 -5.09 17.43 -4.59
CA MET A 93 -4.84 17.63 -6.01
C MET A 93 -5.35 16.45 -6.85
N THR A 94 -5.31 15.22 -6.32
CA THR A 94 -5.86 14.05 -7.02
C THR A 94 -7.36 14.22 -7.33
N ARG A 95 -8.11 14.81 -6.41
CA ARG A 95 -9.56 15.05 -6.54
C ARG A 95 -9.92 16.33 -7.30
N ALA A 96 -8.94 17.17 -7.64
CA ALA A 96 -9.16 18.41 -8.36
C ALA A 96 -9.71 18.19 -9.78
N SER A 97 -10.38 19.22 -10.30
CA SER A 97 -10.88 19.27 -11.68
C SER A 97 -9.72 19.19 -12.69
N ALA A 98 -10.03 18.83 -13.94
CA ALA A 98 -9.05 18.80 -15.01
C ALA A 98 -8.42 20.18 -15.25
N ASP A 99 -9.23 21.24 -15.19
CA ASP A 99 -8.77 22.62 -15.37
C ASP A 99 -7.80 23.05 -14.27
N LEU A 100 -8.11 22.75 -13.01
CA LEU A 100 -7.24 23.07 -11.88
C LEU A 100 -5.91 22.29 -11.95
N LYS A 101 -5.94 21.03 -12.41
CA LYS A 101 -4.72 20.24 -12.65
C LYS A 101 -3.88 20.82 -13.79
N ALA A 102 -4.51 21.32 -14.85
CA ALA A 102 -3.83 21.98 -15.96
C ALA A 102 -3.18 23.30 -15.50
N GLU A 103 -3.89 24.09 -14.71
CA GLU A 103 -3.37 25.32 -14.11
C GLU A 103 -2.18 25.04 -13.19
N MET A 104 -2.31 24.07 -12.27
CA MET A 104 -1.20 23.64 -11.42
C MET A 104 0.00 23.16 -12.24
N HIS A 105 -0.23 22.46 -13.36
CA HIS A 105 0.84 22.03 -14.24
C HIS A 105 1.60 23.21 -14.84
N ALA A 106 0.89 24.24 -15.32
CA ALA A 106 1.50 25.46 -15.83
C ALA A 106 2.30 26.20 -14.75
N LEU A 107 1.77 26.27 -13.52
CA LEU A 107 2.45 26.86 -12.37
C LEU A 107 3.72 26.09 -11.99
N ASN A 108 3.68 24.76 -11.93
CA ASN A 108 4.87 23.94 -11.67
C ASN A 108 5.97 24.19 -12.72
N GLN A 109 5.60 24.24 -14.01
CA GLN A 109 6.57 24.54 -15.08
C GLN A 109 7.17 25.95 -14.96
N ALA A 110 6.35 26.95 -14.62
CA ALA A 110 6.84 28.30 -14.39
C ALA A 110 7.78 28.36 -13.18
N TYR A 111 7.43 27.66 -12.11
CA TYR A 111 8.21 27.59 -10.89
C TYR A 111 9.57 26.95 -11.12
N GLU A 112 9.62 25.82 -11.83
CA GLU A 112 10.88 25.16 -12.19
C GLU A 112 11.76 26.04 -13.07
N ARG A 113 11.19 26.80 -14.02
CA ARG A 113 11.96 27.76 -14.84
C ARG A 113 12.53 28.92 -14.01
N THR A 114 11.79 29.41 -13.01
CA THR A 114 12.21 30.56 -12.19
C THR A 114 13.24 30.18 -11.14
N PHE A 115 13.03 29.06 -10.44
CA PHE A 115 13.84 28.69 -9.27
C PHE A 115 14.80 27.52 -9.52
N GLY A 116 14.67 26.82 -10.65
CA GLY A 116 15.55 25.68 -11.00
C GLY A 116 15.25 24.39 -10.25
N HIS A 117 14.16 24.34 -9.48
CA HIS A 117 13.75 23.17 -8.72
C HIS A 117 12.23 23.04 -8.65
N VAL A 118 11.75 21.86 -8.25
CA VAL A 118 10.31 21.57 -8.13
C VAL A 118 9.63 22.46 -7.08
N PHE A 119 8.35 22.76 -7.28
CA PHE A 119 7.50 23.37 -6.26
C PHE A 119 7.27 22.38 -5.12
N LEU A 120 7.76 22.72 -3.93
CA LEU A 120 7.60 21.92 -2.72
C LEU A 120 6.61 22.58 -1.75
N ILE A 121 5.58 21.84 -1.34
CA ILE A 121 4.66 22.23 -0.28
C ILE A 121 4.25 21.00 0.52
N CYS A 122 4.03 21.15 1.83
CA CYS A 122 3.39 20.14 2.64
C CYS A 122 1.90 20.04 2.27
N ALA A 123 1.58 19.21 1.28
CA ALA A 123 0.23 19.05 0.73
C ALA A 123 -0.78 18.41 1.70
N THR A 124 -0.33 17.82 2.81
CA THR A 124 -1.20 17.14 3.78
C THR A 124 -2.25 18.11 4.32
N GLY A 125 -3.52 17.81 4.04
CA GLY A 125 -4.68 18.60 4.50
C GLY A 125 -5.04 19.79 3.60
N LEU A 126 -4.27 20.07 2.54
CA LEU A 126 -4.57 21.17 1.61
C LEU A 126 -5.49 20.74 0.46
N THR A 127 -6.35 21.65 0.02
CA THR A 127 -7.12 21.49 -1.22
C THR A 127 -6.25 21.79 -2.45
N GLY A 128 -6.77 21.43 -3.64
CA GLY A 128 -6.10 21.75 -4.90
C GLY A 128 -5.90 23.25 -5.10
N GLU A 129 -6.91 24.04 -4.74
CA GLU A 129 -6.94 25.50 -4.87
C GLU A 129 -5.92 26.15 -3.94
N GLN A 130 -5.82 25.68 -2.69
CA GLN A 130 -4.82 26.17 -1.74
C GLN A 130 -3.39 25.90 -2.23
N MET A 131 -3.14 24.73 -2.83
CA MET A 131 -1.84 24.41 -3.42
C MET A 131 -1.52 25.29 -4.63
N ARG A 132 -2.51 25.53 -5.51
CA ARG A 132 -2.38 26.45 -6.64
C ARG A 132 -2.07 27.87 -6.17
N ASP A 133 -2.86 28.39 -5.23
CA ASP A 133 -2.70 29.77 -4.72
C ASP A 133 -1.33 29.97 -4.08
N ALA A 134 -0.87 28.99 -3.30
CA ALA A 134 0.47 29.01 -2.72
C ALA A 134 1.57 29.00 -3.80
N ALA A 135 1.42 28.24 -4.89
CA ALA A 135 2.38 28.26 -5.99
C ALA A 135 2.39 29.60 -6.72
N ALA A 136 1.22 30.16 -7.01
CA ALA A 136 1.08 31.46 -7.67
C ALA A 136 1.62 32.61 -6.82
N GLU A 137 1.46 32.56 -5.50
CA GLU A 137 2.03 33.52 -4.57
C GLU A 137 3.55 33.44 -4.52
N ARG A 138 4.09 32.22 -4.36
CA ARG A 138 5.52 31.97 -4.21
C ARG A 138 6.33 32.24 -5.45
N LEU A 139 5.73 32.21 -6.64
CA LEU A 139 6.36 32.67 -7.88
C LEU A 139 6.84 34.14 -7.83
N ARG A 140 6.34 34.95 -6.89
CA ARG A 140 6.76 36.33 -6.69
C ARG A 140 7.93 36.49 -5.71
N ASN A 141 8.39 35.40 -5.08
CA ASN A 141 9.50 35.42 -4.13
C ASN A 141 10.85 35.65 -4.84
N THR A 142 11.81 36.23 -4.13
CA THR A 142 13.22 36.10 -4.54
C THR A 142 13.70 34.66 -4.33
N PRO A 143 14.74 34.20 -5.04
CA PRO A 143 15.30 32.85 -4.84
C PRO A 143 15.68 32.55 -3.38
N GLU A 144 16.22 33.52 -2.65
CA GLU A 144 16.62 33.36 -1.24
C GLU A 144 15.40 33.25 -0.31
N GLN A 145 14.33 33.97 -0.61
CA GLN A 145 13.06 33.83 0.11
C GLN A 145 12.46 32.46 -0.15
N GLU A 146 12.53 32.00 -1.40
CA GLU A 146 11.94 30.72 -1.77
C GLU A 146 12.69 29.54 -1.14
N TRP A 147 14.02 29.56 -1.09
CA TRP A 147 14.77 28.51 -0.38
C TRP A 147 14.45 28.44 1.12
N ARG A 148 14.15 29.58 1.77
CA ARG A 148 13.67 29.60 3.16
C ARG A 148 12.29 28.97 3.30
N THR A 149 11.39 29.25 2.35
CA THR A 149 10.06 28.63 2.29
C THR A 149 10.15 27.12 2.04
N VAL A 150 10.94 26.69 1.06
CA VAL A 150 11.20 25.28 0.75
C VAL A 150 11.68 24.52 1.98
N ARG A 151 12.65 25.07 2.72
CA ARG A 151 13.14 24.43 3.96
C ARG A 151 12.03 24.28 4.99
N THR A 152 11.19 25.30 5.14
CA THR A 152 10.05 25.27 6.06
C THR A 152 9.04 24.18 5.66
N GLU A 153 8.71 24.08 4.37
CA GLU A 153 7.81 23.06 3.84
C GLU A 153 8.38 21.65 3.96
N LEU A 154 9.68 21.47 3.69
CA LEU A 154 10.36 20.19 3.87
C LEU A 154 10.34 19.73 5.33
N GLY A 155 10.49 20.67 6.28
CA GLY A 155 10.38 20.37 7.72
C GLY A 155 9.00 19.85 8.10
N LYS A 156 7.94 20.48 7.59
CA LYS A 156 6.55 20.01 7.78
C LYS A 156 6.35 18.60 7.22
N ILE A 157 6.86 18.33 6.00
CA ILE A 157 6.78 17.01 5.37
C ILE A 157 7.54 15.97 6.19
N ASN A 158 8.78 16.28 6.59
CA ASN A 158 9.61 15.40 7.42
C ASN A 158 8.90 15.06 8.73
N ARG A 159 8.31 16.05 9.41
CA ARG A 159 7.53 15.82 10.64
C ARG A 159 6.33 14.90 10.41
N VAL A 160 5.52 15.12 9.37
CA VAL A 160 4.38 14.24 9.04
C VAL A 160 4.84 12.80 8.79
N ARG A 161 5.96 12.63 8.06
CA ARG A 161 6.49 11.31 7.73
C ARG A 161 7.18 10.63 8.91
N LEU A 162 7.87 11.38 9.77
CA LEU A 162 8.45 10.87 11.02
C LEU A 162 7.37 10.48 12.02
N ALA A 163 6.31 11.28 12.14
CA ALA A 163 5.15 10.95 12.96
C ALA A 163 4.57 9.60 12.53
N ARG A 164 4.38 9.40 11.21
CA ARG A 164 3.98 8.08 10.68
C ARG A 164 4.99 6.99 11.02
N LEU A 165 6.29 7.21 10.85
CA LEU A 165 7.32 6.21 11.18
C LEU A 165 7.22 5.71 12.64
N ILE A 166 6.92 6.62 13.59
CA ILE A 166 6.85 6.26 15.01
C ILE A 166 5.44 5.84 15.47
N GLU A 167 4.38 6.36 14.83
CA GLU A 167 2.97 5.95 14.98
C GLU A 167 2.69 4.60 14.33
N GLU A 168 3.47 4.20 13.32
CA GLU A 168 3.49 2.84 12.77
C GLU A 168 3.89 1.81 13.84
N GLY A 169 4.18 2.23 15.09
CA GLY A 169 4.21 1.38 16.28
C GLY A 169 2.97 1.39 17.17
N THR A 170 2.09 2.38 17.07
CA THR A 170 0.82 2.45 17.81
C THR A 170 -0.39 2.08 16.93
N MET A 171 -0.20 1.95 15.62
CA MET A 171 -1.19 1.45 14.64
C MET A 171 -0.59 0.43 13.65
N SER A 172 0.33 -0.43 14.12
CA SER A 172 0.69 -1.67 13.42
C SER A 172 1.05 -2.76 14.43
N THR A 173 0.03 -3.40 14.99
CA THR A 173 0.03 -4.87 14.96
C THR A 173 -0.02 -5.26 13.48
N GLY A 174 0.90 -6.12 13.02
CA GLY A 174 1.18 -6.39 11.61
C GLY A 174 0.00 -6.19 10.66
N ARG A 175 0.12 -5.24 9.72
CA ARG A 175 -0.83 -5.16 8.61
C ARG A 175 -0.54 -6.29 7.65
N THR A 176 -1.16 -7.42 7.92
CA THR A 176 -1.09 -8.59 7.05
C THR A 176 -1.81 -8.25 5.74
N ALA A 177 -1.40 -8.90 4.65
CA ALA A 177 -2.14 -8.75 3.40
C ALA A 177 -3.57 -9.27 3.60
N SER A 178 -4.53 -8.70 2.88
CA SER A 178 -5.91 -9.20 2.87
C SER A 178 -6.22 -9.85 1.53
N VAL A 179 -7.01 -10.92 1.56
CA VAL A 179 -7.38 -11.70 0.38
C VAL A 179 -8.90 -11.72 0.27
N SER A 180 -9.41 -11.45 -0.93
CA SER A 180 -10.80 -11.68 -1.28
C SER A 180 -10.89 -12.52 -2.56
N THR A 181 -12.00 -13.22 -2.74
CA THR A 181 -12.24 -14.00 -3.96
C THR A 181 -13.69 -13.92 -4.40
N HIS A 182 -13.91 -14.28 -5.65
CA HIS A 182 -15.20 -14.37 -6.31
C HIS A 182 -15.14 -15.50 -7.34
N VAL A 183 -16.15 -16.35 -7.39
CA VAL A 183 -16.22 -17.47 -8.33
C VAL A 183 -17.41 -17.29 -9.28
N LEU A 184 -17.12 -17.28 -10.57
CA LEU A 184 -18.12 -17.20 -11.63
C LEU A 184 -18.14 -18.51 -12.43
N ASP A 185 -19.30 -19.14 -12.54
CA ASP A 185 -19.51 -20.25 -13.49
C ASP A 185 -19.81 -19.65 -14.87
N THR A 186 -18.79 -19.62 -15.72
CA THR A 186 -18.89 -19.09 -17.09
C THR A 186 -19.63 -20.03 -18.03
N GLY A 187 -19.72 -21.33 -17.70
CA GLY A 187 -20.56 -22.28 -18.44
C GLY A 187 -22.06 -22.00 -18.27
N LEU A 188 -22.46 -21.35 -17.18
CA LEU A 188 -23.83 -20.90 -16.91
C LEU A 188 -24.03 -19.39 -16.96
N GLY A 189 -22.95 -18.62 -17.06
CA GLY A 189 -22.98 -17.16 -17.05
C GLY A 189 -23.50 -16.56 -15.72
N ARG A 190 -23.24 -17.22 -14.58
CA ARG A 190 -23.75 -16.76 -13.26
C ARG A 190 -22.77 -17.00 -12.12
N PRO A 191 -22.89 -16.31 -10.98
CA PRO A 191 -22.07 -16.58 -9.80
C PRO A 191 -22.20 -18.03 -9.33
N ALA A 192 -21.07 -18.64 -8.98
CA ALA A 192 -21.01 -19.99 -8.45
C ALA A 192 -21.17 -19.94 -6.92
N ALA A 193 -22.41 -20.03 -6.44
CA ALA A 193 -22.72 -20.09 -5.02
C ALA A 193 -22.42 -21.47 -4.42
N GLY A 194 -21.98 -21.49 -3.16
CA GLY A 194 -21.72 -22.72 -2.41
C GLY A 194 -20.43 -23.44 -2.75
N VAL A 195 -19.48 -22.81 -3.44
CA VAL A 195 -18.13 -23.37 -3.69
C VAL A 195 -17.32 -23.26 -2.40
N PRO A 196 -16.88 -24.38 -1.79
CA PRO A 196 -15.97 -24.32 -0.64
C PRO A 196 -14.60 -23.77 -1.07
N VAL A 197 -14.07 -22.85 -0.27
CA VAL A 197 -12.76 -22.21 -0.51
C VAL A 197 -11.93 -22.25 0.76
N LEU A 198 -10.73 -22.82 0.67
CA LEU A 198 -9.73 -22.81 1.74
C LEU A 198 -8.63 -21.79 1.46
N LEU A 199 -8.16 -21.10 2.51
CA LEU A 199 -7.02 -20.20 2.47
C LEU A 199 -5.85 -20.82 3.25
N ALA A 200 -4.68 -20.84 2.62
CA ALA A 200 -3.42 -21.23 3.23
C ALA A 200 -2.35 -20.14 3.05
N ALA A 201 -1.35 -20.11 3.92
CA ALA A 201 -0.28 -19.13 3.93
C ALA A 201 1.09 -19.77 4.24
N ARG A 202 2.19 -19.09 3.84
CA ARG A 202 3.54 -19.47 4.25
C ARG A 202 4.53 -18.30 4.30
N ALA A 203 5.53 -18.45 5.17
CA ALA A 203 6.65 -17.53 5.33
C ALA A 203 7.87 -18.01 4.52
N GLY A 204 8.11 -17.40 3.35
CA GLY A 204 9.16 -17.82 2.42
C GLY A 204 8.73 -18.90 1.42
N ARG A 205 9.53 -19.08 0.37
CA ARG A 205 9.23 -20.00 -0.76
C ARG A 205 9.37 -21.49 -0.40
N THR A 206 10.15 -21.80 0.63
CA THR A 206 10.50 -23.17 1.03
C THR A 206 9.76 -23.64 2.29
N ALA A 207 9.05 -22.74 2.98
CA ALA A 207 8.24 -23.12 4.13
C ALA A 207 7.01 -23.94 3.70
N GLY A 208 6.56 -24.80 4.62
CA GLY A 208 5.31 -25.54 4.48
C GLY A 208 4.10 -24.60 4.45
N TRP A 209 3.04 -25.04 3.77
CA TRP A 209 1.76 -24.34 3.79
C TRP A 209 1.06 -24.55 5.14
N GLN A 210 0.68 -23.46 5.78
CA GLN A 210 -0.22 -23.46 6.92
C GLN A 210 -1.64 -23.18 6.42
N GLU A 211 -2.56 -24.12 6.65
CA GLU A 211 -3.99 -23.88 6.41
C GLU A 211 -4.55 -22.97 7.50
N LEU A 212 -5.27 -21.92 7.07
CA LEU A 212 -5.85 -20.92 7.96
C LEU A 212 -7.35 -21.14 8.20
N GLY A 213 -7.97 -22.01 7.41
CA GLY A 213 -9.41 -22.20 7.32
C GLY A 213 -9.98 -21.63 6.03
N GLY A 214 -11.30 -21.58 5.94
CA GLY A 214 -12.00 -21.21 4.72
C GLY A 214 -13.50 -21.01 4.93
N SER A 215 -14.20 -20.68 3.85
CA SER A 215 -15.65 -20.53 3.84
C SER A 215 -16.20 -20.89 2.45
N ALA A 216 -17.51 -20.94 2.29
CA ALA A 216 -18.15 -21.18 1.01
C ALA A 216 -18.57 -19.86 0.34
N THR A 217 -18.66 -19.84 -0.98
CA THR A 217 -19.14 -18.66 -1.70
C THR A 217 -20.63 -18.39 -1.45
N ASP A 218 -20.98 -17.12 -1.30
CA ASP A 218 -22.36 -16.65 -1.13
C ASP A 218 -23.16 -16.68 -2.45
N THR A 219 -24.40 -16.18 -2.45
CA THR A 219 -25.25 -16.12 -3.65
C THR A 219 -24.71 -15.21 -4.76
N ASP A 220 -23.78 -14.30 -4.44
CA ASP A 220 -23.04 -13.46 -5.39
C ASP A 220 -21.69 -14.11 -5.75
N GLY A 221 -21.45 -15.37 -5.39
CA GLY A 221 -20.22 -16.10 -5.69
C GLY A 221 -19.01 -15.63 -4.88
N ARG A 222 -19.19 -14.82 -3.82
CA ARG A 222 -18.09 -14.21 -3.05
C ARG A 222 -17.83 -14.95 -1.75
N CYS A 223 -16.58 -14.97 -1.34
CA CYS A 223 -16.20 -15.40 0.00
C CYS A 223 -15.91 -14.16 0.85
N ARG A 224 -16.79 -13.83 1.81
CA ARG A 224 -16.67 -12.61 2.62
C ARG A 224 -15.87 -12.81 3.91
N ASP A 225 -15.77 -14.06 4.37
CA ASP A 225 -15.25 -14.40 5.69
C ASP A 225 -13.95 -15.22 5.60
N LEU A 226 -13.04 -14.84 4.69
CA LEU A 226 -11.72 -15.47 4.63
C LEU A 226 -10.88 -15.05 5.87
N PRO A 227 -10.16 -15.99 6.51
CA PRO A 227 -9.29 -15.69 7.64
C PRO A 227 -8.22 -14.63 7.29
N ALA A 228 -7.85 -13.81 8.28
CA ALA A 228 -6.72 -12.92 8.13
C ALA A 228 -5.41 -13.70 7.94
N LEU A 229 -4.54 -13.24 7.04
CA LEU A 229 -3.22 -13.84 6.87
C LEU A 229 -2.36 -13.60 8.13
N PRO A 230 -1.51 -14.54 8.55
CA PRO A 230 -0.54 -14.32 9.62
C PRO A 230 0.52 -13.28 9.27
N GLU A 231 1.12 -12.65 10.28
CA GLU A 231 2.28 -11.79 10.09
C GLU A 231 3.48 -12.57 9.51
N GLY A 232 4.27 -11.93 8.65
CA GLY A 232 5.38 -12.59 7.95
C GLY A 232 4.95 -13.46 6.76
N THR A 233 3.66 -13.50 6.42
CA THR A 233 3.19 -14.18 5.20
C THR A 233 3.80 -13.52 3.95
N THR A 234 4.36 -14.36 3.08
CA THR A 234 4.93 -13.93 1.78
C THR A 234 4.19 -14.56 0.60
N HIS A 235 3.51 -15.68 0.82
CA HIS A 235 2.71 -16.38 -0.17
C HIS A 235 1.40 -16.84 0.46
N ALA A 236 0.32 -16.68 -0.28
CA ALA A 236 -1.00 -17.21 0.05
C ALA A 236 -1.44 -18.21 -1.03
N ARG A 237 -2.37 -19.09 -0.68
CA ARG A 237 -2.97 -20.05 -1.60
C ARG A 237 -4.46 -20.17 -1.33
N LEU A 238 -5.27 -20.00 -2.37
CA LEU A 238 -6.68 -20.35 -2.36
C LEU A 238 -6.84 -21.74 -2.97
N VAL A 239 -7.64 -22.60 -2.34
CA VAL A 239 -8.03 -23.91 -2.86
C VAL A 239 -9.55 -23.92 -3.00
N PHE A 240 -10.03 -24.06 -4.23
CA PHE A 240 -11.45 -24.11 -4.56
C PHE A 240 -11.86 -25.57 -4.77
N ASP A 241 -12.83 -26.06 -3.98
CA ASP A 241 -13.40 -27.39 -4.12
C ASP A 241 -14.51 -27.36 -5.18
N THR A 242 -14.11 -27.62 -6.42
CA THR A 242 -14.98 -27.56 -7.59
C THR A 242 -15.78 -28.85 -7.78
N GLU A 243 -15.33 -29.97 -7.21
CA GLU A 243 -16.06 -31.24 -7.17
C GLU A 243 -17.32 -31.15 -6.32
N THR A 244 -17.22 -30.63 -5.10
CA THR A 244 -18.39 -30.46 -4.21
C THR A 244 -19.43 -29.52 -4.84
N TYR A 245 -18.97 -28.46 -5.51
CA TYR A 245 -19.83 -27.56 -6.28
C TYR A 245 -20.54 -28.29 -7.43
N ALA A 246 -19.80 -29.03 -8.26
CA ALA A 246 -20.36 -29.74 -9.41
C ALA A 246 -21.37 -30.82 -8.99
N THR A 247 -21.06 -31.57 -7.93
CA THR A 247 -21.92 -32.60 -7.35
C THR A 247 -23.24 -31.99 -6.85
N THR A 248 -23.14 -30.91 -6.08
CA THR A 248 -24.32 -30.20 -5.54
C THR A 248 -25.18 -29.63 -6.66
N ARG A 249 -24.54 -29.05 -7.69
CA ARG A 249 -25.20 -28.55 -8.90
C ARG A 249 -25.91 -29.67 -9.66
N ALA A 250 -25.29 -30.83 -9.82
CA ALA A 250 -25.88 -31.98 -10.50
C ALA A 250 -27.12 -32.49 -9.74
N ALA A 251 -27.02 -32.62 -8.41
CA ALA A 251 -28.14 -33.04 -7.55
C ALA A 251 -29.33 -32.05 -7.55
N ALA A 252 -29.08 -30.76 -7.78
CA ALA A 252 -30.13 -29.74 -7.90
C ALA A 252 -30.89 -29.79 -9.23
N ARG A 253 -30.36 -30.46 -10.27
CA ARG A 253 -30.96 -30.59 -11.61
C ARG A 253 -31.80 -31.87 -11.72
N ARG A 254 -32.72 -32.12 -10.78
CA ARG A 254 -33.48 -33.38 -10.56
C ARG A 254 -34.24 -34.00 -11.77
N ASP A 255 -34.12 -33.47 -12.99
CA ASP A 255 -34.67 -34.01 -14.24
C ASP A 255 -33.60 -34.42 -15.27
N ALA A 256 -32.31 -34.39 -14.92
CA ALA A 256 -31.25 -34.87 -15.81
C ALA A 256 -31.15 -36.41 -15.76
N PRO A 257 -31.06 -37.12 -16.91
CA PRO A 257 -30.91 -38.57 -16.91
C PRO A 257 -29.69 -38.98 -16.09
N ALA A 258 -29.84 -40.02 -15.28
CA ALA A 258 -28.74 -40.62 -14.56
C ALA A 258 -27.64 -41.00 -15.57
N PRO A 259 -26.34 -40.77 -15.26
CA PRO A 259 -25.27 -41.19 -16.14
C PRO A 259 -25.42 -42.69 -16.40
N GLU A 260 -25.62 -43.06 -17.66
CA GLU A 260 -25.67 -44.45 -18.09
C GLU A 260 -24.27 -45.05 -17.88
N ASP A 261 -24.26 -46.15 -17.11
CA ASP A 261 -23.19 -47.13 -17.00
C ASP A 261 -21.82 -46.69 -16.44
N GLY A 262 -21.65 -46.90 -15.14
CA GLY A 262 -20.48 -47.64 -14.63
C GLY A 262 -19.15 -46.91 -14.43
N GLU A 263 -18.96 -45.67 -14.87
CA GLU A 263 -17.77 -44.90 -14.47
C GLU A 263 -18.04 -44.11 -13.19
N SER A 264 -17.48 -44.58 -12.07
CA SER A 264 -17.39 -43.86 -10.79
C SER A 264 -16.42 -42.68 -10.89
N GLY A 265 -16.62 -41.80 -11.87
CA GLY A 265 -15.82 -40.61 -12.11
C GLY A 265 -16.40 -39.39 -11.41
N SER A 266 -15.53 -38.51 -10.92
CA SER A 266 -15.92 -37.19 -10.41
C SER A 266 -16.79 -36.44 -11.43
N PRO A 267 -17.89 -35.79 -11.04
CA PRO A 267 -18.69 -34.97 -11.95
C PRO A 267 -17.95 -33.69 -12.39
N ALA A 268 -16.79 -33.39 -11.81
CA ALA A 268 -15.95 -32.26 -12.17
C ALA A 268 -14.66 -32.73 -12.85
N PHE A 269 -14.36 -32.19 -14.02
CA PHE A 269 -13.07 -32.42 -14.68
C PHE A 269 -11.89 -31.87 -13.85
N PHE A 270 -12.11 -30.74 -13.16
CA PHE A 270 -11.21 -30.25 -12.13
C PHE A 270 -11.83 -30.57 -10.76
N PRO A 271 -11.31 -31.55 -10.01
CA PRO A 271 -11.85 -31.83 -8.68
C PRO A 271 -11.52 -30.70 -7.69
N GLU A 272 -10.35 -30.08 -7.86
CA GLU A 272 -9.95 -28.87 -7.15
C GLU A 272 -9.19 -27.90 -8.07
N VAL A 273 -9.20 -26.62 -7.70
CA VAL A 273 -8.33 -25.60 -8.30
C VAL A 273 -7.53 -24.92 -7.20
N ALA A 274 -6.20 -25.03 -7.25
CA ALA A 274 -5.30 -24.40 -6.26
C ALA A 274 -4.52 -23.24 -6.89
N VAL A 275 -4.65 -22.04 -6.33
CA VAL A 275 -4.03 -20.82 -6.82
C VAL A 275 -3.08 -20.26 -5.76
N ALA A 276 -1.78 -20.42 -5.97
CA ALA A 276 -0.75 -19.84 -5.10
C ALA A 276 -0.23 -18.52 -5.68
N PHE A 277 -0.09 -17.50 -4.84
CA PHE A 277 0.36 -16.17 -5.23
C PHE A 277 1.19 -15.50 -4.13
N ALA A 278 2.06 -14.57 -4.53
CA ALA A 278 2.87 -13.77 -3.60
C ALA A 278 2.04 -12.61 -3.03
N VAL A 279 2.28 -12.26 -1.78
CA VAL A 279 1.59 -11.16 -1.09
C VAL A 279 2.57 -10.19 -0.45
N VAL A 280 2.21 -8.91 -0.48
CA VAL A 280 2.93 -7.82 0.19
C VAL A 280 2.10 -7.36 1.39
N PRO A 281 2.69 -7.29 2.61
CA PRO A 281 1.98 -6.80 3.78
C PRO A 281 1.28 -5.48 3.54
N GLY A 282 0.02 -5.40 3.94
CA GLY A 282 -0.82 -4.22 3.78
C GLY A 282 -1.41 -4.03 2.39
N GLU A 283 -1.18 -4.89 1.40
CA GLU A 283 -1.94 -4.87 0.15
C GLU A 283 -3.22 -5.70 0.25
N HIS A 284 -4.23 -5.32 -0.55
CA HIS A 284 -5.40 -6.14 -0.81
C HIS A 284 -5.22 -6.94 -2.10
N TYR A 285 -5.57 -8.22 -2.08
CA TYR A 285 -5.51 -9.13 -3.21
C TYR A 285 -6.89 -9.68 -3.49
N HIS A 286 -7.52 -9.22 -4.58
CA HIS A 286 -8.71 -9.86 -5.11
C HIS A 286 -8.29 -10.92 -6.15
N VAL A 287 -8.57 -12.20 -5.88
CA VAL A 287 -8.17 -13.32 -6.76
C VAL A 287 -9.41 -14.14 -7.15
N PRO A 288 -10.13 -13.74 -8.20
CA PRO A 288 -11.31 -14.46 -8.68
C PRO A 288 -10.96 -15.72 -9.48
N LEU A 289 -11.93 -16.65 -9.53
CA LEU A 289 -11.94 -17.85 -10.36
C LEU A 289 -13.08 -17.77 -11.37
N LEU A 290 -12.75 -17.80 -12.66
CA LEU A 290 -13.70 -18.02 -13.74
C LEU A 290 -13.69 -19.50 -14.09
N LEU A 291 -14.76 -20.22 -13.78
CA LEU A 291 -14.86 -21.67 -13.91
C LEU A 291 -15.78 -22.06 -15.05
N SER A 292 -15.36 -23.00 -15.89
CA SER A 292 -16.19 -23.73 -16.85
C SER A 292 -15.95 -25.23 -16.68
N PRO A 293 -16.77 -26.12 -17.28
CA PRO A 293 -16.61 -27.56 -17.11
C PRO A 293 -15.22 -28.11 -17.47
N PHE A 294 -14.54 -27.51 -18.46
CA PHE A 294 -13.26 -28.02 -18.99
C PHE A 294 -12.16 -26.95 -19.08
N GLY A 295 -12.40 -25.77 -18.54
CA GLY A 295 -11.37 -24.73 -18.42
C GLY A 295 -11.65 -23.79 -17.26
N TYR A 296 -10.59 -23.19 -16.73
CA TYR A 296 -10.71 -22.10 -15.77
C TYR A 296 -9.68 -21.02 -16.05
N SER A 297 -9.94 -19.81 -15.55
CA SER A 297 -8.94 -18.73 -15.52
C SER A 297 -8.99 -17.98 -14.20
N VAL A 298 -7.82 -17.46 -13.83
CA VAL A 298 -7.58 -16.71 -12.59
C VAL A 298 -6.75 -15.48 -12.93
N TYR A 299 -6.99 -14.39 -12.21
CA TYR A 299 -6.24 -13.14 -12.41
C TYR A 299 -6.18 -12.34 -11.12
N ARG A 300 -5.35 -11.31 -11.06
CA ARG A 300 -5.32 -10.33 -9.96
C ARG A 300 -6.30 -9.21 -10.28
N GLY A 301 -7.38 -9.12 -9.52
CA GLY A 301 -8.30 -7.98 -9.52
C GLY A 301 -7.74 -6.77 -8.76
N SER A 302 -8.27 -5.59 -9.09
CA SER A 302 -7.98 -4.31 -8.42
C SER A 302 -8.82 -4.10 -7.18
#